data_AF-X1CIL3-F1
#
_entry.id   AF-X1CIL3-F1
#
_cell.length_a   1.000
_cell.length_b   1.000
_cell.length_c   1.000
_cell.angle_alpha   90.00
_cell.angle_beta   90.00
_cell.angle_gamma   90.00
#
_symmetry.space_group_name_H-M   'P 1'
#
loop_
_entity.id
_entity.type
_entity.pdbx_description
1 polymer ?
#
loop_
_entity_poly.entity_id
_entity_poly.type
_entity_poly.pdbx_seq_one_letter_code
_entity_poly.pdbx_strand_id
1 'polypeptide(L)'
;MLMSTTDNLQSIVCNLIKEYLKKKPFFSIVDIVEYVNNRLRLNPNINRNSIELIIKNLIKKRILIPGTKLMKNNIIEYPIRNEIYNYIRKNPSNINDIMKAINVGANQALWHISCLEKFRFTRSKKINNQRIIFEFDSNSDLDELYFYLKQDVVQDIINLLKKEGNSFKITEIASILKRNYNTVKKYLEILQNMKLIKIEKNKKR
;
A
#
# COMPACT_ATOMS: atom_id res chain seq x y z
N MET A 1 1.62 31.20 10.90
CA MET A 1 2.84 30.54 10.38
C MET A 1 3.16 31.14 9.02
N LEU A 2 4.24 31.91 8.91
CA LEU A 2 4.71 32.45 7.63
C LEU A 2 5.26 31.30 6.79
N MET A 3 4.62 30.98 5.66
CA MET A 3 5.18 30.04 4.68
C MET A 3 6.48 30.62 4.15
N SER A 4 7.54 29.80 4.04
CA SER A 4 8.79 30.25 3.46
C SER A 4 8.57 30.69 1.99
N THR A 5 9.35 31.64 1.50
CA THR A 5 9.27 32.12 0.10
C THR A 5 9.38 30.97 -0.91
N THR A 6 10.16 29.94 -0.59
CA THR A 6 10.30 28.70 -1.37
C THR A 6 9.03 27.85 -1.38
N ASP A 7 8.34 27.70 -0.24
CA ASP A 7 7.08 26.95 -0.16
C ASP A 7 5.95 27.64 -0.95
N ASN A 8 5.97 28.98 -0.97
CA ASN A 8 5.01 29.75 -1.76
C ASN A 8 5.22 29.54 -3.28
N LEU A 9 6.47 29.58 -3.76
CA LEU A 9 6.78 29.33 -5.16
C LEU A 9 6.42 27.91 -5.60
N GLN A 10 6.70 26.90 -4.77
CA GLN A 10 6.31 25.52 -5.06
C GLN A 10 4.78 25.38 -5.16
N SER A 11 4.03 26.05 -4.28
CA SER A 11 2.56 26.06 -4.32
C SER A 11 2.02 26.67 -5.62
N ILE A 12 2.57 27.81 -6.05
CA ILE A 12 2.21 28.48 -7.32
C ILE A 12 2.48 27.54 -8.52
N VAL A 13 3.67 26.94 -8.59
CA VAL A 13 4.03 26.00 -9.66
C VAL A 13 3.09 24.79 -9.66
N CYS A 14 2.79 24.21 -8.49
CA CYS A 14 1.83 23.12 -8.36
C CYS A 14 0.43 23.49 -8.89
N ASN A 15 -0.06 24.69 -8.60
CA ASN A 15 -1.37 25.14 -9.07
C ASN A 15 -1.42 25.31 -10.59
N LEU A 16 -0.35 25.84 -11.20
CA LEU A 16 -0.23 25.93 -12.66
C LEU A 16 -0.16 24.55 -13.31
N ILE A 17 0.56 23.60 -12.72
CA ILE A 17 0.57 22.21 -13.19
C ILE A 17 -0.84 21.61 -13.13
N LYS A 18 -1.58 21.80 -12.04
CA LYS A 18 -2.97 21.34 -11.94
C LYS A 18 -3.84 21.95 -13.05
N GLU A 19 -3.71 23.24 -13.34
CA GLU A 19 -4.43 23.88 -14.45
C GLU A 19 -4.08 23.24 -15.80
N TYR A 20 -2.78 23.03 -16.05
CA TYR A 20 -2.29 22.41 -17.27
C TYR A 20 -2.87 21.00 -17.48
N LEU A 21 -2.84 20.16 -16.45
CA LEU A 21 -3.30 18.77 -16.50
C LEU A 21 -4.81 18.61 -16.67
N LYS A 22 -5.60 19.64 -16.31
CA LYS A 22 -7.04 19.67 -16.64
C LYS A 22 -7.28 19.75 -18.15
N LYS A 23 -6.40 20.43 -18.88
CA LYS A 23 -6.52 20.68 -20.33
C LYS A 23 -5.83 19.61 -21.17
N LYS A 24 -4.71 19.05 -20.70
CA LYS A 24 -3.91 18.06 -21.42
C LYS A 24 -3.60 16.84 -20.53
N PRO A 25 -4.18 15.65 -20.81
CA PRO A 25 -4.01 14.48 -19.95
C PRO A 25 -2.64 13.81 -20.09
N PHE A 26 -1.98 13.99 -21.23
CA PHE A 26 -0.62 13.53 -21.52
C PHE A 26 0.30 14.74 -21.67
N PHE A 27 1.50 14.65 -21.12
CA PHE A 27 2.46 15.74 -21.13
C PHE A 27 3.90 15.26 -21.10
N SER A 28 4.79 16.04 -21.69
CA SER A 28 6.23 15.97 -21.42
C SER A 28 6.62 16.96 -20.33
N ILE A 29 7.72 16.67 -19.62
CA ILE A 29 8.28 17.61 -18.62
C ILE A 29 8.60 18.95 -19.28
N VAL A 30 9.07 18.92 -20.53
CA VAL A 30 9.38 20.11 -21.33
C VAL A 30 8.15 20.99 -21.51
N ASP A 31 7.01 20.41 -21.89
CA ASP A 31 5.77 21.16 -22.11
C ASP A 31 5.28 21.85 -20.84
N ILE A 32 5.38 21.16 -19.69
CA ILE A 32 5.00 21.74 -18.40
C ILE A 32 5.95 22.87 -18.03
N VAL A 33 7.26 22.68 -18.17
CA VAL A 33 8.25 23.72 -17.88
C VAL A 33 7.96 24.96 -18.72
N GLU A 34 7.71 24.78 -20.01
CA GLU A 34 7.39 25.89 -20.91
C GLU A 34 6.09 26.58 -20.55
N TYR A 35 5.02 25.82 -20.28
CA TYR A 35 3.74 26.37 -19.86
C TYR A 35 3.85 27.20 -18.57
N VAL A 36 4.53 26.66 -17.54
CA VAL A 36 4.72 27.34 -16.25
C VAL A 36 5.62 28.57 -16.43
N ASN A 37 6.71 28.46 -17.18
CA ASN A 37 7.63 29.57 -17.44
C ASN A 37 6.94 30.73 -18.17
N ASN A 38 6.09 30.44 -19.15
CA ASN A 38 5.33 31.46 -19.86
C ASN A 38 4.35 32.21 -18.94
N ARG A 39 3.75 31.52 -17.96
CA ARG A 39 2.84 32.12 -16.98
C ARG A 39 3.54 32.90 -15.87
N LEU A 40 4.80 32.58 -15.58
CA LEU A 40 5.59 33.22 -14.53
C LEU A 40 6.69 34.13 -15.06
N ARG A 41 6.67 34.46 -16.37
CA ARG A 41 7.75 35.21 -17.04
C ARG A 41 8.08 36.56 -16.39
N LEU A 42 7.09 37.22 -15.79
CA LEU A 42 7.24 38.53 -15.13
C LEU A 42 7.65 38.42 -13.66
N ASN A 43 7.72 37.22 -13.09
CA ASN A 43 8.07 37.03 -11.69
C ASN A 43 9.61 36.95 -11.53
N PRO A 44 10.25 37.94 -10.90
CA PRO A 44 11.71 37.99 -10.80
C PRO A 44 12.29 36.90 -9.88
N ASN A 45 11.45 36.30 -9.03
CA ASN A 45 11.88 35.32 -8.03
C ASN A 45 11.91 33.88 -8.56
N ILE A 46 11.59 33.65 -9.84
CA ILE A 46 11.55 32.32 -10.43
C ILE A 46 11.99 32.35 -11.89
N ASN A 47 12.90 31.45 -12.23
CA ASN A 47 13.41 31.26 -13.59
C ASN A 47 13.16 29.83 -14.08
N ARG A 48 13.38 29.60 -15.38
CA ARG A 48 13.16 28.29 -16.01
C ARG A 48 13.86 27.13 -15.27
N ASN A 49 15.11 27.32 -14.86
CA ASN A 49 15.90 26.29 -14.16
C ASN A 49 15.29 25.96 -12.79
N SER A 50 14.83 26.96 -12.05
CA SER A 50 14.15 26.76 -10.76
C SER A 50 12.80 26.05 -10.93
N ILE A 51 12.03 26.35 -11.98
CA ILE A 51 10.78 25.64 -12.33
C ILE A 51 11.09 24.17 -12.61
N GLU A 52 12.11 23.90 -13.41
CA GLU A 52 12.53 22.54 -13.74
C GLU A 52 12.96 21.77 -12.48
N LEU A 53 13.72 22.39 -11.58
CA LEU A 53 14.11 21.80 -10.30
C LEU A 53 12.89 21.48 -9.42
N ILE A 54 11.93 22.39 -9.34
CA ILE A 54 10.67 22.17 -8.61
C ILE A 54 9.94 20.96 -9.20
N ILE A 55 9.77 20.89 -10.52
CA ILE A 55 9.09 19.77 -11.19
C ILE A 55 9.82 18.46 -10.95
N LYS A 56 11.16 18.42 -11.08
CA LYS A 56 11.99 17.24 -10.76
C LYS A 56 11.78 16.80 -9.31
N ASN A 57 11.72 17.74 -8.37
CA ASN A 57 11.44 17.45 -6.96
C ASN A 57 10.03 16.89 -6.74
N LEU A 58 9.01 17.42 -7.43
CA LEU A 58 7.64 16.88 -7.37
C LEU A 58 7.58 15.44 -7.91
N ILE A 59 8.30 15.14 -8.98
CA ILE A 59 8.40 13.78 -9.55
C ILE A 59 9.12 12.84 -8.58
N LYS A 60 10.26 13.29 -8.02
CA LYS A 60 11.02 12.52 -7.02
C LYS A 60 10.16 12.16 -5.81
N LYS A 61 9.33 13.09 -5.34
CA LYS A 61 8.38 12.90 -4.23
C LYS A 61 7.11 12.13 -4.63
N ARG A 62 6.98 11.69 -5.89
CA ARG A 62 5.77 11.06 -6.45
C ARG A 62 4.53 11.94 -6.27
N ILE A 63 4.68 13.26 -6.23
CA ILE A 63 3.55 14.21 -6.23
C ILE A 63 3.01 14.36 -7.66
N LEU A 64 3.91 14.37 -8.62
CA LEU A 64 3.62 14.38 -10.05
C LEU A 64 4.17 13.10 -10.68
N ILE A 65 3.45 12.56 -11.66
CA ILE A 65 3.89 11.39 -12.41
C ILE A 65 3.78 11.69 -13.91
N PRO A 66 4.91 11.69 -14.64
CA PRO A 66 4.92 11.92 -16.09
C PRO A 66 3.96 10.99 -16.84
N GLY A 67 3.31 11.52 -17.89
CA GLY A 67 2.37 10.76 -18.71
C GLY A 67 1.01 10.48 -18.04
N THR A 68 0.67 11.12 -16.92
CA THR A 68 -0.65 10.97 -16.30
C THR A 68 -1.20 12.30 -15.80
N LYS A 69 -2.52 12.51 -15.93
CA LYS A 69 -3.22 13.66 -15.32
C LYS A 69 -3.31 13.63 -13.79
N LEU A 70 -2.82 12.57 -13.16
CA LEU A 70 -2.97 12.33 -11.73
C LEU A 70 -1.87 13.05 -10.95
N MET A 71 -2.22 13.55 -9.78
CA MET A 71 -1.31 14.16 -8.81
C MET A 71 -1.61 13.60 -7.43
N LYS A 72 -0.63 13.51 -6.54
CA LYS A 72 -0.79 12.82 -5.25
C LYS A 72 -2.00 13.30 -4.44
N ASN A 73 -2.29 14.60 -4.46
CA ASN A 73 -3.44 15.16 -3.75
C ASN A 73 -4.79 14.65 -4.30
N ASN A 74 -4.92 14.43 -5.61
CA ASN A 74 -6.18 13.99 -6.22
C ASN A 74 -6.40 12.46 -6.22
N ILE A 75 -5.44 11.70 -5.67
CA ILE A 75 -5.57 10.24 -5.59
C ILE A 75 -6.63 9.86 -4.57
N ILE A 76 -6.52 10.32 -3.34
CA ILE A 76 -7.46 9.98 -2.27
C ILE A 76 -8.72 10.87 -2.26
N GLU A 77 -8.76 11.94 -3.05
CA GLU A 77 -10.00 12.73 -3.27
C GLU A 77 -11.05 11.93 -4.04
N TYR A 78 -10.66 10.86 -4.76
CA TYR A 78 -11.61 10.04 -5.51
C TYR A 78 -12.27 8.98 -4.60
N PRO A 79 -13.62 8.91 -4.55
CA PRO A 79 -14.34 8.12 -3.56
C PRO A 79 -13.89 6.66 -3.47
N ILE A 80 -13.85 5.95 -4.60
CA ILE A 80 -13.48 4.53 -4.63
C ILE A 80 -12.02 4.31 -4.20
N ARG A 81 -11.10 5.21 -4.57
CA ARG A 81 -9.69 5.09 -4.16
C ARG A 81 -9.53 5.35 -2.67
N ASN A 82 -10.28 6.30 -2.13
CA ASN A 82 -10.31 6.58 -0.70
C ASN A 82 -10.85 5.38 0.09
N GLU A 83 -11.95 4.78 -0.37
CA GLU A 83 -12.54 3.59 0.23
C GLU A 83 -11.57 2.40 0.22
N ILE A 84 -10.95 2.12 -0.94
CA ILE A 84 -9.92 1.08 -1.07
C ILE A 84 -8.75 1.36 -0.12
N TYR A 85 -8.23 2.58 -0.08
CA TYR A 85 -7.11 2.93 0.80
C TYR A 85 -7.47 2.78 2.28
N ASN A 86 -8.62 3.28 2.71
CA ASN A 86 -9.10 3.16 4.09
C ASN A 86 -9.37 1.71 4.49
N TYR A 87 -9.88 0.90 3.57
CA TYR A 87 -10.04 -0.53 3.78
C TYR A 87 -8.69 -1.21 3.98
N ILE A 88 -7.71 -0.99 3.09
CA ILE A 88 -6.36 -1.57 3.17
C ILE A 88 -5.64 -1.16 4.47
N ARG A 89 -5.80 0.10 4.91
CA ARG A 89 -5.17 0.60 6.14
C ARG A 89 -5.61 -0.19 7.38
N LYS A 90 -6.88 -0.59 7.42
CA LYS A 90 -7.42 -1.42 8.51
C LYS A 90 -7.18 -2.92 8.26
N ASN A 91 -7.27 -3.31 6.99
CA ASN A 91 -7.29 -4.67 6.53
C ASN A 91 -6.39 -4.87 5.31
N PRO A 92 -5.09 -5.20 5.51
CA PRO A 92 -4.26 -5.66 4.43
C PRO A 92 -4.86 -6.92 3.80
N SER A 93 -5.08 -6.87 2.49
CA SER A 93 -5.97 -7.81 1.80
C SER A 93 -5.50 -8.10 0.39
N ASN A 94 -5.95 -9.24 -0.15
CA ASN A 94 -5.81 -9.51 -1.58
C ASN A 94 -6.87 -8.74 -2.38
N ILE A 95 -6.76 -8.79 -3.71
CA ILE A 95 -7.68 -8.08 -4.59
C ILE A 95 -9.13 -8.56 -4.50
N ASN A 96 -9.37 -9.86 -4.30
CA ASN A 96 -10.73 -10.41 -4.25
C ASN A 96 -11.46 -9.91 -3.00
N ASP A 97 -10.76 -9.81 -1.88
CA ASP A 97 -11.34 -9.29 -0.63
C ASP A 97 -11.67 -7.80 -0.75
N ILE A 98 -10.79 -7.02 -1.40
CA ILE A 98 -11.03 -5.60 -1.70
C ILE A 98 -12.25 -5.45 -2.62
N MET A 99 -12.33 -6.24 -3.69
CA MET A 99 -13.46 -6.21 -4.63
C MET A 99 -14.79 -6.49 -3.92
N LYS A 100 -14.83 -7.50 -3.05
CA LYS A 100 -16.02 -7.84 -2.26
C LYS A 100 -16.40 -6.74 -1.27
N ALA A 101 -15.41 -6.18 -0.57
CA ALA A 101 -15.65 -5.16 0.45
C ALA A 101 -16.14 -3.83 -0.15
N ILE A 102 -15.61 -3.44 -1.31
CA ILE A 102 -15.90 -2.15 -1.94
C ILE A 102 -16.95 -2.28 -3.07
N ASN A 103 -17.36 -3.50 -3.42
CA ASN A 103 -18.31 -3.79 -4.49
C ASN A 103 -17.88 -3.21 -5.86
N VAL A 104 -16.65 -3.54 -6.28
CA VAL A 104 -16.08 -3.07 -7.56
C VAL A 104 -15.57 -4.22 -8.43
N GLY A 105 -15.64 -4.03 -9.75
CA GLY A 105 -15.12 -5.00 -10.71
C GLY A 105 -13.60 -5.13 -10.68
N ALA A 106 -13.08 -6.29 -11.09
CA ALA A 106 -11.65 -6.62 -11.01
C ALA A 106 -10.74 -5.60 -11.71
N ASN A 107 -11.08 -5.21 -12.94
CA ASN A 107 -10.31 -4.23 -13.70
C ASN A 107 -10.29 -2.85 -13.03
N GLN A 108 -11.42 -2.43 -12.44
CA GLN A 108 -11.49 -1.17 -11.72
C GLN A 108 -10.65 -1.23 -10.44
N ALA A 109 -10.77 -2.31 -9.66
CA ALA A 109 -9.96 -2.53 -8.47
C ALA A 109 -8.46 -2.51 -8.79
N LEU A 110 -8.02 -3.23 -9.83
CA LEU A 110 -6.63 -3.25 -10.31
C LEU A 110 -6.14 -1.85 -10.68
N TRP A 111 -6.95 -1.09 -11.42
CA TRP A 111 -6.59 0.26 -11.84
C TRP A 111 -6.46 1.20 -10.63
N HIS A 112 -7.41 1.15 -9.70
CA HIS A 112 -7.39 1.96 -8.49
C HIS A 112 -6.19 1.63 -7.59
N ILE A 113 -5.91 0.34 -7.37
CA ILE A 113 -4.76 -0.12 -6.59
C ILE A 113 -3.46 0.30 -7.26
N SER A 114 -3.35 0.15 -8.58
CA SER A 114 -2.18 0.61 -9.34
C SER A 114 -1.94 2.11 -9.16
N CYS A 115 -3.00 2.93 -9.20
CA CYS A 115 -2.88 4.36 -8.89
C CYS A 115 -2.37 4.59 -7.46
N LEU A 116 -2.94 3.91 -6.46
CA LEU A 116 -2.51 4.05 -5.06
C LEU A 116 -1.03 3.68 -4.85
N GLU A 117 -0.57 2.59 -5.48
CA GLU A 117 0.83 2.16 -5.40
C GLU A 117 1.77 3.12 -6.12
N LYS A 118 1.39 3.63 -7.30
CA LYS A 118 2.20 4.57 -8.08
C LYS A 118 2.54 5.84 -7.28
N PHE A 119 1.61 6.26 -6.44
CA PHE A 119 1.69 7.43 -5.57
C PHE A 119 2.10 7.11 -4.12
N ARG A 120 2.47 5.85 -3.84
CA ARG A 120 2.95 5.37 -2.54
C ARG A 120 1.95 5.59 -1.39
N PHE A 121 0.67 5.36 -1.65
CA PHE A 121 -0.34 5.20 -0.59
C PHE A 121 -0.39 3.76 -0.11
N THR A 122 -0.18 2.83 -1.03
CA THR A 122 -0.14 1.39 -0.75
C THR A 122 1.11 0.77 -1.35
N ARG A 123 1.40 -0.45 -0.94
CA ARG A 123 2.44 -1.33 -1.51
C ARG A 123 1.89 -2.75 -1.55
N SER A 124 2.43 -3.59 -2.43
CA SER A 124 2.07 -5.01 -2.45
C SER A 124 3.25 -5.91 -2.15
N LYS A 125 2.96 -7.02 -1.50
CA LYS A 125 3.90 -8.11 -1.22
C LYS A 125 3.27 -9.43 -1.63
N LYS A 126 4.07 -10.32 -2.23
CA LYS A 126 3.64 -11.68 -2.51
C LYS A 126 3.82 -12.51 -1.25
N ILE A 127 2.73 -13.05 -0.71
CA ILE A 127 2.74 -13.98 0.42
C ILE A 127 2.08 -15.27 -0.06
N ASN A 128 2.82 -16.38 -0.07
CA ASN A 128 2.48 -17.60 -0.80
C ASN A 128 2.21 -17.31 -2.30
N ASN A 129 1.02 -17.69 -2.79
CA ASN A 129 0.58 -17.45 -4.17
C ASN A 129 -0.41 -16.27 -4.28
N GLN A 130 -0.46 -15.41 -3.26
CA GLN A 130 -1.36 -14.26 -3.22
C GLN A 130 -0.58 -12.95 -3.20
N ARG A 131 -1.08 -11.97 -3.94
CA ARG A 131 -0.62 -10.57 -3.83
C ARG A 131 -1.46 -9.89 -2.76
N ILE A 132 -0.84 -9.55 -1.65
CA ILE A 132 -1.47 -8.83 -0.55
C ILE A 132 -1.06 -7.37 -0.62
N ILE A 133 -2.02 -6.47 -0.45
CA ILE A 133 -1.83 -5.04 -0.50
C ILE A 133 -1.83 -4.50 0.95
N PHE A 134 -0.81 -3.70 1.26
CA PHE A 134 -0.57 -3.08 2.56
C PHE A 134 -0.53 -1.56 2.40
N GLU A 135 -0.71 -0.83 3.50
CA GLU A 135 -0.37 0.58 3.56
C GLU A 135 1.13 0.78 3.27
N PHE A 136 1.48 1.84 2.55
CA PHE A 136 2.86 2.06 2.14
C PHE A 136 3.81 2.24 3.33
N ASP A 137 3.39 3.04 4.32
CA ASP A 137 4.21 3.40 5.48
C ASP A 137 4.15 2.38 6.64
N SER A 138 3.40 1.28 6.49
CA SER A 138 3.36 0.24 7.52
C SER A 138 4.67 -0.58 7.54
N ASN A 139 5.04 -1.09 8.71
CA ASN A 139 6.27 -1.88 8.89
C ASN A 139 6.23 -3.18 8.05
N SER A 140 7.05 -3.24 7.00
CA SER A 140 7.14 -4.36 6.06
C SER A 140 7.64 -5.66 6.69
N ASP A 141 8.42 -5.57 7.77
CA ASP A 141 8.97 -6.75 8.45
C ASP A 141 7.88 -7.54 9.17
N LEU A 142 6.75 -6.89 9.46
CA LEU A 142 5.59 -7.48 10.13
C LEU A 142 4.49 -7.95 9.17
N ASP A 143 4.65 -7.75 7.85
CA ASP A 143 3.60 -8.06 6.87
C ASP A 143 3.09 -9.49 6.94
N GLU A 144 4.03 -10.44 6.99
CA GLU A 144 3.69 -11.86 7.04
C GLU A 144 3.01 -12.19 8.36
N LEU A 145 3.56 -11.68 9.47
CA LEU A 145 2.95 -11.84 10.78
C LEU A 145 1.50 -11.34 10.78
N TYR A 146 1.25 -10.12 10.31
CA TYR A 146 -0.10 -9.56 10.21
C TYR A 146 -1.02 -10.41 9.31
N PHE A 147 -0.51 -10.85 8.16
CA PHE A 147 -1.28 -11.66 7.22
C PHE A 147 -1.71 -12.99 7.85
N TYR A 148 -0.78 -13.71 8.50
CA TYR A 148 -1.06 -15.02 9.06
C TYR A 148 -1.90 -14.95 10.34
N LEU A 149 -1.67 -13.95 11.19
CA LEU A 149 -2.50 -13.75 12.37
C LEU A 149 -3.96 -13.46 12.02
N LYS A 150 -4.28 -12.94 10.83
CA LYS A 150 -5.70 -12.76 10.44
C LYS A 150 -6.38 -14.03 9.95
N GLN A 151 -5.65 -15.13 9.73
CA GLN A 151 -6.24 -16.37 9.24
C GLN A 151 -6.99 -17.08 10.36
N ASP A 152 -8.24 -17.46 10.11
CA ASP A 152 -9.09 -18.14 11.10
C ASP A 152 -8.41 -19.38 11.70
N VAL A 153 -7.77 -20.20 10.85
CA VAL A 153 -7.06 -21.41 11.32
C VAL A 153 -5.90 -21.07 12.25
N VAL A 154 -5.19 -19.96 12.00
CA VAL A 154 -4.11 -19.52 12.88
C VAL A 154 -4.66 -18.99 14.20
N GLN A 155 -5.75 -18.23 14.17
CA GLN A 155 -6.44 -17.78 15.39
C GLN A 155 -6.96 -18.96 16.21
N ASP A 156 -7.60 -19.94 15.57
CA ASP A 156 -8.07 -21.19 16.19
C ASP A 156 -6.91 -21.91 16.90
N ILE A 157 -5.78 -22.08 16.21
CA ILE A 157 -4.57 -22.71 16.79
C ILE A 157 -4.05 -21.92 17.99
N ILE A 158 -3.88 -20.60 17.86
CA ILE A 158 -3.34 -19.75 18.94
C ILE A 158 -4.27 -19.78 20.16
N ASN A 159 -5.59 -19.71 19.96
CA ASN A 159 -6.56 -19.74 21.04
C ASN A 159 -6.57 -21.09 21.75
N LEU A 160 -6.49 -22.20 21.01
CA LEU A 160 -6.35 -23.53 21.59
C LEU A 160 -5.09 -23.64 22.46
N LEU A 161 -3.94 -23.22 21.93
CA LEU A 161 -2.66 -23.29 22.64
C LEU A 161 -2.63 -22.40 23.89
N LYS A 162 -3.25 -21.22 23.84
CA LYS A 162 -3.34 -20.30 24.99
C LYS A 162 -4.24 -20.83 26.11
N LYS A 163 -5.37 -21.44 25.76
CA LYS A 163 -6.37 -21.89 26.74
C LYS A 163 -5.87 -23.06 27.59
N GLU A 164 -5.20 -24.00 26.96
CA GLU A 164 -4.87 -25.28 27.57
C GLU A 164 -3.50 -25.28 28.26
N GLY A 165 -2.58 -24.37 27.88
CA GLY A 165 -1.25 -24.21 28.49
C GLY A 165 -0.31 -25.42 28.33
N ASN A 166 -0.77 -26.49 27.68
CA ASN A 166 -0.08 -27.77 27.56
C ASN A 166 0.45 -27.99 26.13
N SER A 167 1.43 -28.89 26.01
CA SER A 167 1.94 -29.34 24.71
C SER A 167 0.94 -30.28 24.03
N PHE A 168 0.68 -30.05 22.74
CA PHE A 168 -0.19 -30.89 21.93
C PHE A 168 0.58 -31.60 20.82
N LYS A 169 0.16 -32.82 20.48
CA LYS A 169 0.53 -33.43 19.20
C LYS A 169 -0.22 -32.73 18.08
N ILE A 170 0.41 -32.64 16.91
CA ILE A 170 -0.21 -32.04 15.71
C ILE A 170 -1.53 -32.76 15.35
N THR A 171 -1.60 -34.08 15.56
CA THR A 171 -2.81 -34.89 15.33
C THR A 171 -3.95 -34.51 16.28
N GLU A 172 -3.64 -34.17 17.53
CA GLU A 172 -4.63 -33.75 18.53
C GLU A 172 -5.19 -32.38 18.15
N ILE A 173 -4.33 -31.42 17.78
CA ILE A 173 -4.75 -30.10 17.29
C ILE A 173 -5.67 -30.24 16.08
N ALA A 174 -5.29 -31.08 15.10
CA ALA A 174 -6.10 -31.31 13.92
C ALA A 174 -7.49 -31.90 14.24
N SER A 175 -7.55 -32.84 15.18
CA SER A 175 -8.79 -33.45 15.64
C SER A 175 -9.69 -32.45 16.39
N ILE A 176 -9.13 -31.69 17.33
CA ILE A 176 -9.87 -30.70 18.14
C ILE A 176 -10.45 -29.60 17.25
N LEU A 177 -9.62 -29.05 16.36
CA LEU A 177 -10.04 -27.97 15.46
C LEU A 177 -10.88 -28.47 14.28
N LYS A 178 -11.04 -29.79 14.11
CA LYS A 178 -11.70 -30.42 12.96
C LYS A 178 -11.15 -29.89 11.62
N ARG A 179 -9.84 -29.71 11.54
CA ARG A 179 -9.13 -29.23 10.34
C ARG A 179 -8.25 -30.32 9.77
N ASN A 180 -7.96 -30.23 8.48
CA ASN A 180 -7.04 -31.16 7.81
C ASN A 180 -5.65 -31.10 8.45
N TYR A 181 -5.05 -32.28 8.72
CA TYR A 181 -3.74 -32.41 9.33
C TYR A 181 -2.64 -31.63 8.60
N ASN A 182 -2.60 -31.67 7.25
CA ASN A 182 -1.59 -30.97 6.46
C ASN A 182 -1.75 -29.46 6.58
N THR A 183 -2.98 -28.96 6.64
CA THR A 183 -3.27 -27.53 6.85
C THR A 183 -2.77 -27.07 8.22
N VAL A 184 -3.08 -27.82 9.27
CA VAL A 184 -2.62 -27.51 10.64
C VAL A 184 -1.10 -27.57 10.72
N LYS A 185 -0.49 -28.63 10.20
CA LYS A 185 0.98 -28.79 10.15
C LYS A 185 1.65 -27.60 9.46
N LYS A 186 1.15 -27.21 8.28
CA LYS A 186 1.65 -26.06 7.53
C LYS A 186 1.61 -24.77 8.37
N TYR A 187 0.49 -24.48 9.02
CA TYR A 187 0.37 -23.25 9.82
C TYR A 187 1.21 -23.30 11.10
N LEU A 188 1.37 -24.46 11.73
CA LEU A 188 2.29 -24.62 12.87
C LEU A 188 3.75 -24.36 12.45
N GLU A 189 4.18 -24.89 11.30
CA GLU A 189 5.53 -24.61 10.77
C GLU A 189 5.74 -23.11 10.51
N ILE A 190 4.72 -22.43 9.96
CA ILE A 190 4.75 -20.97 9.76
C ILE A 190 4.89 -20.25 11.11
N LEU A 191 4.07 -20.59 12.10
CA LEU A 191 4.12 -20.00 13.44
C LEU A 191 5.47 -20.26 14.13
N GLN A 192 6.07 -21.44 13.93
CA GLN A 192 7.39 -21.78 14.44
C GLN A 192 8.48 -20.93 13.77
N ASN A 193 8.43 -20.75 12.45
CA ASN A 193 9.38 -19.93 11.71
C ASN A 193 9.31 -18.45 12.13
N MET A 194 8.12 -17.98 12.52
CA MET A 194 7.91 -16.67 13.13
C MET A 194 8.31 -16.60 14.61
N LYS A 195 8.83 -17.69 15.18
CA LYS A 195 9.22 -17.82 16.60
C LYS A 195 8.07 -17.57 17.58
N LEU A 196 6.83 -17.78 17.15
CA LEU A 196 5.63 -17.63 18.01
C LEU A 196 5.33 -18.89 18.82
N ILE A 197 5.74 -20.06 18.31
CA ILE A 197 5.58 -21.35 18.98
C ILE A 197 6.88 -22.16 18.89
N LYS A 198 6.99 -23.18 19.74
CA LYS A 198 8.04 -24.20 19.66
C LYS A 198 7.42 -25.54 19.30
N ILE A 199 8.04 -26.27 18.38
CA ILE A 199 7.66 -27.65 18.04
C ILE A 199 8.83 -28.54 18.43
N GLU A 200 8.57 -29.49 19.33
CA GLU A 200 9.55 -30.47 19.78
C GLU A 200 9.29 -31.80 19.10
N LYS A 201 10.36 -32.43 18.59
CA LYS A 201 10.28 -33.82 18.11
C LYS A 201 10.56 -34.72 19.30
N ASN A 202 9.61 -35.58 19.65
CA ASN A 202 9.86 -36.66 20.60
C ASN A 202 10.96 -37.56 19.99
N LYS A 203 12.18 -37.47 20.53
CA LYS A 203 13.19 -38.51 20.34
C LYS A 203 12.64 -39.76 21.03
N LYS A 204 12.12 -40.71 20.26
CA LYS A 204 11.81 -42.03 20.78
C LYS A 204 13.08 -42.58 21.46
N ARG A 205 12.99 -42.82 22.78
CA ARG A 205 13.74 -43.86 23.46
C ARG A 205 13.17 -45.21 23.03
#